data_AF-A0A7C3TC41-F1
#
_entry.id   AF-A0A7C3TC41-F1
#
_cell.length_a   1.000
_cell.length_b   1.000
_cell.length_c   1.000
_cell.angle_alpha   90.00
_cell.angle_beta   90.00
_cell.angle_gamma   90.00
#
_symmetry.space_group_name_H-M   'P 1'
#
loop_
_entity.id
_entity.type
_entity.pdbx_description
1 polymer ?
#
loop_
_entity_poly.entity_id
_entity_poly.type
_entity_poly.pdbx_seq_one_letter_code
_entity_poly.pdbx_strand_id
1 'polypeptide(L)'
;MTQGLRRTVPPSSSSSLCGRRNRHEEVILHKETAMRVWLVLLSSIVLLGCVSNAKGGSSRAVPGTTSSTGVRPADPDLIPEARRVLEYLRSIQGKKMLSGISGSQDAQPWAVLHVTGREPAIAGGDMAGFHRKWEKLYHEAMRYTVDHAIRWWRQKGGIVALQYHWMKPGNPEGNYLVDPPSGTGPLDL
;
A
#
# COMPACT_ATOMS: atom_id res chain seq x y z
N MET A 1 -49.27 7.36 51.27
CA MET A 1 -49.78 8.67 51.74
C MET A 1 -48.59 9.58 51.97
N THR A 2 -48.57 10.77 51.33
CA THR A 2 -47.73 11.97 51.62
C THR A 2 -46.20 11.80 51.54
N GLN A 3 -45.36 12.69 50.97
CA GLN A 3 -45.38 14.15 50.83
C GLN A 3 -44.32 14.57 49.78
N GLY A 4 -44.53 15.69 49.09
CA GLY A 4 -43.60 16.23 48.09
C GLY A 4 -42.58 17.24 48.65
N LEU A 5 -41.54 17.59 47.86
CA LEU A 5 -40.71 18.77 48.12
C LEU A 5 -40.15 19.42 46.83
N ARG A 6 -40.54 20.70 46.69
CA ARG A 6 -39.96 21.88 46.01
C ARG A 6 -38.72 21.71 45.09
N ARG A 7 -38.84 22.25 43.87
CA ARG A 7 -37.71 22.76 43.08
C ARG A 7 -37.50 24.25 43.37
N THR A 8 -36.28 24.62 43.73
CA THR A 8 -35.81 26.00 43.88
C THR A 8 -34.88 26.36 42.71
N VAL A 9 -35.07 27.55 42.16
CA VAL A 9 -34.16 28.21 41.20
C VAL A 9 -33.43 29.32 41.96
N PRO A 10 -32.11 29.53 41.72
CA PRO A 10 -31.59 30.90 41.63
C PRO A 10 -30.42 31.00 40.61
N PRO A 11 -29.75 32.16 40.45
CA PRO A 11 -30.19 33.28 39.63
C PRO A 11 -29.20 33.63 38.50
N SER A 12 -29.66 34.47 37.58
CA SER A 12 -28.92 35.07 36.46
C SER A 12 -27.78 35.99 36.92
N SER A 13 -26.58 35.79 36.37
CA SER A 13 -25.48 36.75 36.41
C SER A 13 -25.18 37.28 35.00
N SER A 14 -25.10 38.60 34.91
CA SER A 14 -24.76 39.39 33.73
C SER A 14 -23.24 39.46 33.55
N SER A 15 -22.75 39.29 32.33
CA SER A 15 -21.39 39.69 31.95
C SER A 15 -21.30 40.04 30.46
N SER A 16 -21.13 41.35 30.23
CA SER A 16 -20.29 41.99 29.21
C SER A 16 -20.22 41.41 27.80
N LEU A 17 -20.89 42.11 26.87
CA LEU A 17 -20.56 42.14 25.45
C LEU A 17 -19.17 42.77 25.26
N CYS A 18 -18.14 41.95 25.10
CA CYS A 18 -16.82 42.34 24.61
C CYS A 18 -16.53 41.60 23.29
N GLY A 19 -16.05 42.34 22.29
CA GLY A 19 -16.03 42.01 20.87
C GLY A 19 -15.53 40.61 20.51
N ARG A 20 -16.41 39.84 19.85
CA ARG A 20 -16.06 38.61 19.14
C ARG A 20 -15.57 38.98 17.74
N ARG A 21 -14.27 39.26 17.59
CA ARG A 21 -13.61 39.41 16.29
C ARG A 21 -13.28 38.00 15.75
N ASN A 22 -13.66 37.74 14.50
CA ASN A 22 -13.69 36.41 13.88
C ASN A 22 -12.28 35.81 13.72
N ARG A 23 -12.02 34.66 14.36
CA ARG A 23 -10.77 33.87 14.23
C ARG A 23 -10.50 33.28 12.83
N HIS A 24 -11.41 33.47 11.88
CA HIS A 24 -11.29 32.91 10.53
C HIS A 24 -10.54 33.82 9.55
N GLU A 25 -10.52 35.14 9.77
CA GLU A 25 -9.88 36.08 8.83
C GLU A 25 -8.34 36.13 9.01
N GLU A 26 -7.84 35.91 10.22
CA GLU A 26 -6.41 35.97 10.54
C GLU A 26 -5.61 34.78 9.96
N VAL A 27 -6.26 33.62 9.82
CA VAL A 27 -5.63 32.39 9.30
C VAL A 27 -5.47 32.43 7.77
N ILE A 28 -6.34 33.13 7.06
CA ILE A 28 -6.27 33.27 5.59
C ILE A 28 -5.12 34.22 5.22
N LEU A 29 -4.98 35.34 5.94
CA LEU A 29 -3.94 36.32 5.67
C LEU A 29 -2.52 35.74 5.85
N HIS A 30 -2.31 34.88 6.87
CA HIS A 30 -1.02 34.23 7.13
C HIS A 30 -0.62 33.20 6.05
N LYS A 31 -1.59 32.55 5.39
CA LYS A 31 -1.29 31.54 4.36
C LYS A 31 -0.89 32.17 3.03
N GLU A 32 -1.43 33.33 2.69
CA GLU A 32 -1.08 34.03 1.45
C GLU A 32 0.28 34.72 1.50
N THR A 33 0.71 35.20 2.68
CA THR A 33 2.05 35.79 2.83
C THR A 33 3.16 34.72 2.76
N ALA A 34 2.91 33.53 3.32
CA ALA A 34 3.86 32.43 3.28
C ALA A 34 4.11 31.91 1.84
N MET A 35 3.06 31.78 1.01
CA MET A 35 3.24 31.31 -0.38
C MET A 35 3.98 32.31 -1.28
N ARG A 36 3.88 33.62 -1.01
CA ARG A 36 4.59 34.65 -1.79
C ARG A 36 6.08 34.74 -1.48
N VAL A 37 6.52 34.37 -0.27
CA VAL A 37 7.95 34.35 0.11
C VAL A 37 8.67 33.13 -0.47
N TRP A 38 7.99 31.97 -0.57
CA TRP A 38 8.58 30.75 -1.12
C TRP A 38 8.82 30.79 -2.64
N LEU A 39 8.00 31.54 -3.39
CA LEU A 39 8.13 31.64 -4.85
C LEU A 39 9.30 32.52 -5.30
N VAL A 40 9.75 33.47 -4.48
CA VAL A 40 10.89 34.35 -4.81
C VAL A 40 12.23 33.69 -4.50
N LEU A 41 12.30 32.78 -3.52
CA LEU A 41 13.54 32.09 -3.14
C LEU A 41 13.95 30.94 -4.08
N LEU A 42 13.01 30.36 -4.84
CA LEU A 42 13.28 29.29 -5.80
C LEU A 42 13.83 29.77 -7.15
N SER A 43 13.70 31.07 -7.47
CA SER A 43 14.22 31.65 -8.72
C SER A 43 15.73 31.93 -8.67
N SER A 44 16.30 32.10 -7.47
CA SER A 44 17.71 32.50 -7.29
C SER A 44 18.72 31.34 -7.26
N ILE A 45 18.28 30.08 -7.27
CA ILE A 45 19.16 28.89 -7.18
C ILE A 45 19.57 28.36 -8.56
N VAL A 46 18.99 28.83 -9.67
CA VAL A 46 19.22 28.26 -11.01
C VAL A 46 20.39 28.90 -11.79
N LEU A 47 21.09 29.90 -11.25
CA LEU A 47 22.08 30.68 -12.03
C LEU A 47 23.52 30.71 -11.49
N LEU A 48 23.91 29.83 -10.58
CA LEU A 48 25.29 29.83 -10.08
C LEU A 48 25.78 28.41 -9.76
N GLY A 49 26.47 27.76 -10.69
CA GLY A 49 27.00 26.42 -10.43
C GLY A 49 27.75 25.73 -11.56
N CYS A 50 28.61 26.47 -12.25
CA CYS A 50 29.84 26.03 -12.94
C CYS A 50 29.94 24.57 -13.45
N VAL A 51 29.93 24.46 -14.77
CA VAL A 51 30.69 23.51 -15.58
C VAL A 51 32.05 23.22 -14.93
N SER A 52 32.30 21.97 -14.56
CA SER A 52 33.63 21.45 -14.28
C SER A 52 33.91 20.28 -15.21
N ASN A 53 34.75 20.57 -16.21
CA ASN A 53 35.33 19.63 -17.14
C ASN A 53 36.51 18.93 -16.42
N ALA A 54 36.36 17.67 -16.04
CA ALA A 54 37.43 16.88 -15.45
C ALA A 54 37.88 15.77 -16.41
N LYS A 55 39.15 15.88 -16.80
CA LYS A 55 39.91 15.00 -17.70
C LYS A 55 39.92 13.55 -17.22
N GLY A 56 40.01 12.65 -18.20
CA GLY A 56 40.02 11.20 -18.03
C GLY A 56 41.10 10.69 -17.08
N GLY A 57 40.65 9.89 -16.11
CA GLY A 57 41.47 8.95 -15.37
C GLY A 57 41.10 7.54 -15.84
N SER A 58 42.08 6.82 -16.41
CA SER A 58 41.98 5.41 -16.76
C SER A 58 41.75 4.59 -15.49
N SER A 59 40.52 4.15 -15.25
CA SER A 59 40.24 3.13 -14.25
C SER A 59 40.56 1.76 -14.85
N ARG A 60 41.61 1.16 -14.31
CA ARG A 60 41.96 -0.25 -14.48
C ARG A 60 40.71 -1.10 -14.23
N ALA A 61 40.27 -1.81 -15.26
CA ALA A 61 39.15 -2.75 -15.16
C ALA A 61 39.45 -3.79 -14.08
N VAL A 62 38.60 -3.86 -13.06
CA VAL A 62 38.54 -5.00 -12.14
C VAL A 62 37.84 -6.13 -12.90
N PRO A 63 38.52 -7.25 -13.23
CA PRO A 63 37.86 -8.38 -13.86
C PRO A 63 37.09 -9.12 -12.77
N GLY A 64 35.83 -8.74 -12.59
CA GLY A 64 34.97 -9.30 -11.56
C GLY A 64 33.50 -8.92 -11.70
N THR A 65 33.07 -8.47 -12.88
CA THR A 65 31.64 -8.44 -13.20
C THR A 65 31.38 -9.63 -14.11
N THR A 66 31.12 -10.79 -13.51
CA THR A 66 30.33 -11.81 -14.19
C THR A 66 29.02 -11.13 -14.56
N SER A 67 28.91 -10.69 -15.82
CA SER A 67 27.64 -10.40 -16.48
C SER A 67 26.77 -11.61 -16.20
N SER A 68 25.83 -11.46 -15.25
CA SER A 68 24.86 -12.51 -14.96
C SER A 68 24.16 -12.75 -16.28
N THR A 69 24.37 -13.94 -16.84
CA THR A 69 23.72 -14.41 -18.06
C THR A 69 22.28 -13.97 -17.97
N GLY A 70 21.89 -13.06 -18.88
CA GLY A 70 20.63 -12.33 -18.81
C GLY A 70 19.51 -13.31 -18.47
N VAL A 71 18.90 -13.20 -17.29
CA VAL A 71 17.71 -13.98 -16.95
C VAL A 71 16.68 -13.61 -18.00
N ARG A 72 16.56 -14.49 -18.99
CA ARG A 72 15.60 -14.34 -20.06
C ARG A 72 14.25 -14.65 -19.41
N PRO A 73 13.25 -13.76 -19.53
CA PRO A 73 11.93 -14.08 -19.05
C PRO A 73 11.44 -15.37 -19.72
N ALA A 74 10.67 -16.17 -18.98
CA ALA A 74 10.09 -17.40 -19.51
C ALA A 74 9.17 -17.09 -20.71
N ASP A 75 8.47 -15.97 -20.63
CA ASP A 75 7.73 -15.37 -21.73
C ASP A 75 8.63 -14.38 -22.51
N PRO A 76 8.96 -14.64 -23.78
CA PRO A 76 9.77 -13.71 -24.59
C PRO A 76 9.03 -12.38 -24.85
N ASP A 77 7.70 -12.40 -24.89
CA ASP A 77 6.85 -11.30 -25.33
C ASP A 77 6.24 -10.51 -24.16
N LEU A 78 7.00 -10.39 -23.06
CA LEU A 78 6.59 -9.60 -21.90
C LEU A 78 6.20 -8.17 -22.28
N ILE A 79 5.04 -7.76 -21.78
CA ILE A 79 4.59 -6.37 -21.80
C ILE A 79 5.62 -5.44 -21.10
N PRO A 80 5.68 -4.15 -21.47
CA PRO A 80 6.68 -3.22 -20.95
C PRO A 80 6.70 -3.11 -19.41
N GLU A 81 5.54 -3.14 -18.76
CA GLU A 81 5.41 -3.08 -17.31
C GLU A 81 6.09 -4.28 -16.62
N ALA A 82 5.82 -5.49 -17.10
CA ALA A 82 6.39 -6.70 -16.55
C ALA A 82 7.91 -6.75 -16.75
N ARG A 83 8.39 -6.26 -17.90
CA ARG A 83 9.83 -6.11 -18.16
C ARG A 83 10.50 -5.17 -17.15
N ARG A 84 9.88 -4.02 -16.86
CA ARG A 84 10.37 -3.08 -15.84
C ARG A 84 10.40 -3.69 -14.44
N VAL A 85 9.39 -4.47 -14.07
CA VAL A 85 9.40 -5.20 -12.78
C VAL A 85 10.56 -6.19 -12.72
N LEU A 86 10.76 -6.99 -13.76
CA LEU A 86 11.87 -7.94 -13.82
C LEU A 86 13.24 -7.22 -13.70
N GLU A 87 13.44 -6.14 -14.44
CA GLU A 87 14.65 -5.31 -14.36
C GLU A 87 14.87 -4.73 -12.95
N TYR A 88 13.80 -4.24 -12.32
CA TYR A 88 13.86 -3.75 -10.94
C TYR A 88 14.28 -4.85 -9.96
N LEU A 89 13.65 -6.03 -10.01
CA LEU A 89 14.00 -7.17 -9.16
C LEU A 89 15.47 -7.57 -9.33
N ARG A 90 15.98 -7.57 -10.56
CA ARG A 90 17.41 -7.83 -10.85
C ARG A 90 18.32 -6.76 -10.26
N SER A 91 17.92 -5.50 -10.33
CA SER A 91 18.73 -4.38 -9.83
C SER A 91 18.98 -4.46 -8.32
N ILE A 92 18.02 -5.02 -7.57
CA ILE A 92 18.04 -5.13 -6.11
C ILE A 92 18.50 -6.50 -5.58
N GLN A 93 18.61 -7.50 -6.45
CA GLN A 93 19.00 -8.86 -6.07
C GLN A 93 20.36 -8.86 -5.34
N GLY A 94 20.40 -9.49 -4.16
CA GLY A 94 21.58 -9.52 -3.29
C GLY A 94 21.89 -8.21 -2.56
N LYS A 95 21.10 -7.14 -2.76
CA LYS A 95 21.33 -5.81 -2.15
C LYS A 95 20.21 -5.38 -1.21
N LYS A 96 18.97 -5.80 -1.46
CA LYS A 96 17.78 -5.42 -0.69
C LYS A 96 16.83 -6.61 -0.58
N MET A 97 15.91 -6.53 0.38
CA MET A 97 14.75 -7.41 0.50
C MET A 97 13.48 -6.59 0.40
N LEU A 98 12.51 -7.08 -0.36
CA LEU A 98 11.19 -6.45 -0.48
C LEU A 98 10.27 -6.99 0.61
N SER A 99 9.57 -6.09 1.29
CA SER A 99 8.48 -6.47 2.18
C SER A 99 7.25 -6.86 1.37
N GLY A 100 6.63 -7.97 1.74
CA GLY A 100 5.40 -8.46 1.12
C GLY A 100 4.42 -8.96 2.16
N ILE A 101 3.14 -8.85 1.86
CA ILE A 101 2.05 -9.43 2.65
C ILE A 101 1.10 -10.16 1.70
N SER A 102 0.63 -11.34 2.08
CA SER A 102 -0.44 -12.06 1.39
C SER A 102 -1.38 -12.64 2.43
N GLY A 103 -2.68 -12.61 2.16
CA GLY A 103 -3.70 -13.25 2.97
C GLY A 103 -5.09 -12.67 2.72
N SER A 104 -6.10 -13.23 3.37
CA SER A 104 -7.48 -12.73 3.35
C SER A 104 -7.77 -11.83 4.55
N GLN A 105 -8.72 -10.91 4.38
CA GLN A 105 -9.33 -10.10 5.45
C GLN A 105 -8.36 -9.18 6.20
N ASP A 106 -7.60 -9.73 7.18
CA ASP A 106 -6.79 -8.96 8.13
C ASP A 106 -5.31 -8.90 7.74
N ALA A 107 -4.82 -9.84 6.92
CA ALA A 107 -3.44 -9.86 6.42
C ALA A 107 -3.30 -9.04 5.12
N GLN A 108 -3.70 -7.77 5.18
CA GLN A 108 -3.74 -6.85 4.04
C GLN A 108 -2.70 -5.72 4.19
N PRO A 109 -2.35 -5.01 3.10
CA PRO A 109 -1.37 -3.92 3.16
C PRO A 109 -1.70 -2.82 4.17
N TRP A 110 -2.98 -2.57 4.45
CA TRP A 110 -3.41 -1.57 5.43
C TRP A 110 -3.02 -1.95 6.88
N ALA A 111 -3.01 -3.24 7.22
CA ALA A 111 -2.61 -3.71 8.55
C ALA A 111 -1.11 -3.47 8.78
N VAL A 112 -0.29 -3.73 7.75
CA VAL A 112 1.14 -3.41 7.77
C VAL A 112 1.36 -1.91 7.94
N LEU A 113 0.62 -1.08 7.21
CA LEU A 113 0.69 0.37 7.34
C LEU A 113 0.31 0.85 8.75
N HIS A 114 -0.77 0.31 9.32
CA HIS A 114 -1.23 0.69 10.66
C HIS A 114 -0.19 0.39 11.74
N VAL A 115 0.46 -0.78 11.67
CA VAL A 115 1.43 -1.24 12.67
C VAL A 115 2.79 -0.58 12.48
N THR A 116 3.23 -0.38 11.25
CA THR A 116 4.62 0.02 10.95
C THR A 116 4.77 1.47 10.47
N GLY A 117 3.68 2.14 10.14
CA GLY A 117 3.68 3.45 9.48
C GLY A 117 4.14 3.41 8.01
N ARG A 118 4.36 2.22 7.43
CA ARG A 118 4.80 2.05 6.04
C ARG A 118 4.02 0.95 5.33
N GLU A 119 3.77 1.16 4.04
CA GLU A 119 3.16 0.14 3.19
C GLU A 119 4.21 -0.90 2.75
N PRO A 120 3.80 -2.17 2.53
CA PRO A 120 4.69 -3.18 1.96
C PRO A 120 5.03 -2.84 0.50
N ALA A 121 6.13 -3.38 -0.04
CA ALA A 121 6.43 -3.22 -1.46
C ALA A 121 5.56 -4.13 -2.35
N ILE A 122 5.22 -5.32 -1.84
CA ILE A 122 4.43 -6.34 -2.54
C ILE A 122 3.09 -6.56 -1.83
N ALA A 123 2.00 -6.49 -2.58
CA ALA A 123 0.69 -6.98 -2.12
C ALA A 123 0.34 -8.29 -2.81
N GLY A 124 0.08 -9.31 -2.01
CA GLY A 124 -0.37 -10.63 -2.41
C GLY A 124 -1.89 -10.71 -2.53
N GLY A 125 -2.36 -11.48 -3.49
CA GLY A 125 -3.77 -11.86 -3.63
C GLY A 125 -3.88 -13.31 -4.08
N ASP A 126 -5.04 -13.91 -3.84
CA ASP A 126 -5.33 -15.28 -4.25
C ASP A 126 -6.50 -15.31 -5.23
N MET A 127 -6.31 -16.05 -6.32
CA MET A 127 -7.30 -16.31 -7.36
C MET A 127 -8.03 -17.65 -7.12
N ALA A 128 -7.85 -18.24 -5.94
CA ALA A 128 -8.47 -19.48 -5.53
C ALA A 128 -9.99 -19.46 -5.63
N GLY A 129 -10.54 -20.68 -5.68
CA GLY A 129 -11.94 -20.92 -5.44
C GLY A 129 -12.76 -21.28 -6.65
N PHE A 130 -12.32 -21.05 -7.89
CA PHE A 130 -13.18 -21.32 -9.06
C PHE A 130 -13.83 -22.72 -9.02
N HIS A 131 -15.16 -22.76 -8.85
CA HIS A 131 -15.94 -23.99 -8.82
C HIS A 131 -17.40 -23.76 -9.28
N ARG A 132 -17.93 -24.70 -10.07
CA ARG A 132 -19.23 -24.60 -10.76
C ARG A 132 -20.41 -24.34 -9.83
N LYS A 133 -20.39 -24.91 -8.62
CA LYS A 133 -21.47 -24.77 -7.63
C LYS A 133 -21.64 -23.33 -7.10
N TRP A 134 -20.56 -22.55 -7.02
CA TRP A 134 -20.58 -21.21 -6.41
C TRP A 134 -20.08 -20.12 -7.37
N GLU A 135 -20.38 -20.26 -8.65
CA GLU A 135 -19.92 -19.39 -9.75
C GLU A 135 -20.00 -17.89 -9.38
N LYS A 136 -21.18 -17.41 -8.96
CA LYS A 136 -21.38 -15.99 -8.64
C LYS A 136 -20.47 -15.50 -7.52
N LEU A 137 -20.37 -16.27 -6.43
CA LEU A 137 -19.53 -15.92 -5.28
C LEU A 137 -18.05 -15.85 -5.70
N TYR A 138 -17.59 -16.78 -6.54
CA TYR A 138 -16.21 -16.76 -7.03
C TYR A 138 -15.95 -15.62 -7.99
N HIS A 139 -16.89 -15.28 -8.88
CA HIS A 139 -16.74 -14.11 -9.74
C HIS A 139 -16.63 -12.82 -8.93
N GLU A 140 -17.39 -12.69 -7.85
CA GLU A 140 -17.30 -11.55 -6.93
C GLU A 140 -15.96 -11.53 -6.19
N ALA A 141 -15.50 -12.66 -5.66
CA ALA A 141 -14.20 -12.78 -4.99
C ALA A 141 -13.02 -12.48 -5.94
N MET A 142 -13.04 -13.03 -7.16
CA MET A 142 -12.01 -12.77 -8.17
C MET A 142 -12.01 -11.30 -8.61
N ARG A 143 -13.19 -10.71 -8.83
CA ARG A 143 -13.30 -9.29 -9.14
C ARG A 143 -12.69 -8.44 -8.03
N TYR A 144 -12.99 -8.76 -6.78
CA TYR A 144 -12.40 -8.06 -5.64
C TYR A 144 -10.87 -8.15 -5.63
N THR A 145 -10.30 -9.34 -5.82
CA THR A 145 -8.84 -9.53 -5.91
C THR A 145 -8.22 -8.74 -7.05
N VAL A 146 -8.83 -8.77 -8.24
CA VAL A 146 -8.35 -8.05 -9.43
C VAL A 146 -8.44 -6.53 -9.23
N ASP A 147 -9.55 -6.03 -8.69
CA ASP A 147 -9.73 -4.60 -8.41
C ASP A 147 -8.71 -4.10 -7.37
N HIS A 148 -8.39 -4.92 -6.36
CA HIS A 148 -7.32 -4.62 -5.40
C HIS A 148 -5.93 -4.59 -6.06
N ALA A 149 -5.60 -5.57 -6.90
CA ALA A 149 -4.34 -5.62 -7.63
C ALA A 149 -4.16 -4.39 -8.52
N ILE A 150 -5.21 -4.01 -9.27
CA ILE A 150 -5.19 -2.82 -10.13
C ILE A 150 -4.96 -1.55 -9.30
N ARG A 151 -5.66 -1.40 -8.18
CA ARG A 151 -5.47 -0.24 -7.30
C ARG A 151 -4.06 -0.19 -6.72
N TRP A 152 -3.53 -1.32 -6.27
CA TRP A 152 -2.17 -1.41 -5.72
C TRP A 152 -1.13 -0.96 -6.74
N TRP A 153 -1.20 -1.52 -7.96
CA TRP A 153 -0.30 -1.17 -9.04
C TRP A 153 -0.42 0.32 -9.44
N ARG A 154 -1.64 0.78 -9.73
CA ARG A 154 -1.86 2.12 -10.32
C ARG A 154 -1.76 3.26 -9.32
N GLN A 155 -2.21 3.07 -8.09
CA GLN A 155 -2.33 4.14 -7.10
C GLN A 155 -1.17 4.16 -6.11
N LYS A 156 -0.59 2.99 -5.81
CA LYS A 156 0.51 2.86 -4.83
C LYS A 156 1.87 2.65 -5.47
N GLY A 157 1.90 2.20 -6.74
CA GLY A 157 3.16 1.84 -7.41
C GLY A 157 3.81 0.59 -6.83
N GLY A 158 3.05 -0.21 -6.07
CA GLY A 158 3.53 -1.44 -5.48
C GLY A 158 3.44 -2.62 -6.46
N ILE A 159 4.23 -3.66 -6.21
CA ILE A 159 4.24 -4.88 -7.02
C ILE A 159 3.09 -5.80 -6.56
N VAL A 160 2.43 -6.45 -7.51
CA VAL A 160 1.36 -7.42 -7.24
C VAL A 160 1.93 -8.83 -7.36
N ALA A 161 1.61 -9.69 -6.39
CA ALA A 161 1.84 -11.13 -6.48
C ALA A 161 0.49 -11.86 -6.43
N LEU A 162 0.19 -12.69 -7.43
CA LEU A 162 -1.03 -13.48 -7.47
C LEU A 162 -0.72 -14.95 -7.27
N GLN A 163 -1.49 -15.58 -6.40
CA GLN A 163 -1.44 -17.00 -6.09
C GLN A 163 -2.71 -17.65 -6.64
N TYR A 164 -2.66 -18.97 -6.83
CA TYR A 164 -3.85 -19.73 -7.19
C TYR A 164 -3.89 -21.05 -6.44
N HIS A 165 -4.64 -21.10 -5.34
CA HIS A 165 -4.99 -22.36 -4.69
C HIS A 165 -6.15 -23.00 -5.43
N TRP A 166 -5.83 -23.88 -6.38
CA TRP A 166 -6.84 -24.59 -7.14
C TRP A 166 -7.53 -25.64 -6.24
N MET A 167 -8.82 -25.41 -5.96
CA MET A 167 -9.72 -26.39 -5.34
C MET A 167 -9.76 -27.68 -6.15
N LYS A 168 -10.19 -28.81 -5.55
CA LYS A 168 -10.32 -30.10 -6.23
C LYS A 168 -11.24 -29.99 -7.46
N PRO A 169 -10.72 -29.93 -8.70
CA PRO A 169 -11.53 -29.58 -9.87
C PRO A 169 -12.58 -30.63 -10.23
N GLY A 170 -12.32 -31.89 -9.84
CA GLY A 170 -13.25 -33.01 -10.03
C GLY A 170 -14.23 -33.24 -8.87
N ASN A 171 -14.11 -32.49 -7.77
CA ASN A 171 -15.01 -32.67 -6.63
C ASN A 171 -16.27 -31.82 -6.83
N PRO A 172 -17.48 -32.41 -6.88
CA PRO A 172 -18.73 -31.65 -7.05
C PRO A 172 -19.04 -30.70 -5.88
N GLU A 173 -18.41 -30.87 -4.72
CA GLU A 173 -18.65 -30.05 -3.54
C GLU A 173 -17.82 -28.76 -3.49
N GLY A 174 -16.78 -28.66 -4.31
CA GLY A 174 -15.95 -27.45 -4.39
C GLY A 174 -15.14 -27.13 -3.14
N ASN A 175 -14.97 -28.08 -2.22
CA ASN A 175 -14.10 -27.92 -1.06
C ASN A 175 -12.63 -28.28 -1.39
N TYR A 176 -11.69 -27.57 -0.75
CA TYR A 176 -10.27 -27.95 -0.71
C TYR A 176 -9.97 -28.91 0.42
N LEU A 177 -10.78 -28.88 1.47
CA LEU A 177 -10.56 -29.67 2.68
C LEU A 177 -10.54 -31.15 2.33
N VAL A 178 -9.54 -31.85 2.85
CA VAL A 178 -9.57 -33.30 2.99
C VAL A 178 -10.16 -33.55 4.36
N ASP A 179 -11.19 -34.38 4.45
CA ASP A 179 -11.68 -34.81 5.75
C ASP A 179 -10.49 -35.42 6.51
N PRO A 180 -10.25 -35.02 7.77
CA PRO A 180 -9.16 -35.60 8.53
C PRO A 180 -9.34 -37.13 8.55
N PRO A 181 -8.24 -37.92 8.48
CA PRO A 181 -8.35 -39.36 8.56
C PRO A 181 -9.12 -39.73 9.83
N SER A 182 -10.09 -40.63 9.71
CA SER A 182 -10.85 -41.10 10.86
C SER A 182 -9.87 -41.63 11.92
N GLY A 183 -9.90 -41.05 13.13
CA GLY A 183 -9.11 -41.49 14.27
C GLY A 183 -7.86 -40.67 14.60
N THR A 184 -7.59 -39.53 13.95
CA THR A 184 -6.42 -38.68 14.30
C THR A 184 -6.60 -37.82 15.55
N GLY A 185 -7.75 -37.90 16.23
CA GLY A 185 -8.07 -37.00 17.34
C GLY A 185 -8.17 -35.53 16.91
N PRO A 186 -8.44 -34.60 17.85
CA PRO A 186 -8.33 -33.17 17.59
C PRO A 186 -6.88 -32.86 17.17
N LEU A 187 -6.70 -32.34 15.97
CA LEU A 187 -5.42 -31.76 15.56
C LEU A 187 -5.32 -30.38 16.22
N ASP A 188 -4.49 -30.26 17.24
CA ASP A 188 -4.04 -28.96 17.74
C ASP A 188 -3.17 -28.32 16.66
N LEU A 189 -3.74 -27.33 15.96
CA LEU A 189 -3.03 -26.41 15.07
C LEU A 189 -2.94 -25.03 15.71
#